data_AF-A0A285C217-F1
#
_entry.id   AF-A0A285C217-F1
#
_cell.length_a   1.000
_cell.length_b   1.000
_cell.length_c   1.000
_cell.angle_alpha   90.00
_cell.angle_beta   90.00
_cell.angle_gamma   90.00
#
_symmetry.space_group_name_H-M   'P 1'
#
loop_
_entity.id
_entity.type
_entity.pdbx_description
1 polymer ?
#
loop_
_entity_poly.entity_id
_entity_poly.type
_entity_poly.pdbx_seq_one_letter_code
_entity_poly.pdbx_strand_id
1 'polypeptide(L)'
;MKRIFILKTDDWINILNWAVWPFFVIYIISMVVCPFIVGKGELIYVQSVWHSWQSLNVGILAFTSSLIAFNISRYNAKKQSEREFVAARAFLPETLSELTSYFQQCSPLLKEAWDRANNAKDKCKTPLKKPLPKLPCSYKKIFSRCIVFSKPDFGEHLACILTRLQIHHSRLQSLENEFSESSNIVQIPQNIVSYMYSLGELQALVNRIFEFSRGREQFDGSPLKLEEFRTAYFGLGLDIPIDLFDNLFYFTQQRLVEKS
;
A
#
# COMPACT_ATOMS: atom_id res chain seq x y z
N MET A 1 -24.87 -14.03 -1.31
CA MET A 1 -24.53 -15.14 -2.21
C MET A 1 -24.14 -14.55 -3.58
N LYS A 2 -22.84 -14.26 -3.79
CA LYS A 2 -22.20 -13.90 -5.08
C LYS A 2 -20.68 -13.99 -4.89
N ARG A 3 -20.19 -15.21 -4.65
CA ARG A 3 -18.78 -15.58 -4.82
C ARG A 3 -18.67 -16.23 -6.19
N ILE A 4 -18.52 -15.43 -7.24
CA ILE A 4 -18.20 -15.93 -8.57
C ILE A 4 -16.85 -15.31 -8.93
N PHE A 5 -15.81 -16.12 -8.70
CA PHE A 5 -14.60 -16.22 -9.51
C PHE A 5 -13.98 -14.91 -10.02
N ILE A 6 -13.30 -14.17 -9.14
CA ILE A 6 -12.13 -13.40 -9.54
C ILE A 6 -10.93 -14.34 -9.41
N LEU A 7 -10.81 -15.30 -10.32
CA LEU A 7 -9.52 -15.94 -10.57
C LEU A 7 -8.59 -14.82 -11.03
N LYS A 8 -7.41 -14.68 -10.40
CA LYS A 8 -6.44 -13.66 -10.82
C LYS A 8 -6.15 -13.88 -12.30
N THR A 9 -6.08 -12.81 -13.08
CA THR A 9 -5.75 -12.86 -14.52
C THR A 9 -4.49 -13.70 -14.78
N ASP A 10 -3.58 -13.72 -13.81
CA ASP A 10 -2.37 -14.53 -13.81
C ASP A 10 -2.64 -16.06 -13.83
N ASP A 11 -3.70 -16.53 -13.16
CA ASP A 11 -4.06 -17.95 -13.06
C ASP A 11 -4.62 -18.46 -14.40
N TRP A 12 -5.45 -17.66 -15.07
CA TRP A 12 -5.99 -17.97 -16.40
C TRP A 12 -4.89 -18.13 -17.45
N ILE A 13 -3.85 -17.30 -17.38
CA ILE A 13 -2.72 -17.37 -18.32
C ILE A 13 -1.89 -18.62 -18.06
N ASN A 14 -1.70 -19.01 -16.80
CA ASN A 14 -0.98 -20.25 -16.47
C ASN A 14 -1.75 -21.48 -16.95
N ILE A 15 -3.08 -21.48 -16.79
CA ILE A 15 -3.97 -22.53 -17.30
C ILE A 15 -3.92 -22.57 -18.84
N LEU A 16 -3.94 -21.41 -19.51
CA LEU A 16 -3.85 -21.33 -20.97
C LEU A 16 -2.51 -21.88 -21.47
N ASN A 17 -1.39 -21.45 -20.88
CA ASN A 17 -0.05 -21.94 -21.24
C ASN A 17 0.07 -23.46 -21.01
N TRP A 18 -0.53 -23.99 -19.95
CA TRP A 18 -0.55 -25.43 -19.68
C TRP A 18 -1.42 -26.19 -20.69
N ALA A 19 -2.59 -25.66 -21.04
CA ALA A 19 -3.50 -26.27 -22.00
C ALA A 19 -2.95 -26.28 -23.44
N VAL A 20 -2.11 -25.30 -23.81
CA VAL A 20 -1.50 -25.22 -25.14
C VAL A 20 -0.47 -26.32 -25.38
N TRP A 21 0.21 -26.81 -24.33
CA TRP A 21 1.25 -27.82 -24.48
C TRP A 21 0.74 -29.14 -25.10
N PRO A 22 -0.34 -29.77 -24.61
CA PRO A 22 -0.91 -30.96 -25.23
C PRO A 22 -1.26 -30.78 -26.70
N PHE A 23 -1.86 -29.64 -27.09
CA PHE A 23 -2.19 -29.36 -28.49
C PHE A 23 -0.94 -29.21 -29.36
N PHE A 24 0.11 -28.57 -28.83
CA PHE A 24 1.37 -28.45 -29.52
C PHE A 24 2.05 -29.82 -29.72
N VAL A 25 1.98 -30.71 -28.73
CA VAL A 25 2.48 -32.09 -28.84
C VAL A 25 1.71 -32.86 -29.91
N ILE A 26 0.38 -32.80 -29.91
CA ILE A 26 -0.47 -33.46 -30.93
C ILE A 26 -0.14 -32.92 -32.33
N TYR A 27 0.09 -31.62 -32.45
CA TYR A 27 0.50 -30.99 -33.71
C TYR A 27 1.84 -31.53 -34.21
N ILE A 28 2.87 -31.60 -33.35
CA ILE A 28 4.18 -32.15 -33.72
C ILE A 28 4.06 -33.63 -34.13
N ILE A 29 3.26 -34.42 -33.40
CA ILE A 29 3.01 -35.82 -33.78
C ILE A 29 2.34 -35.90 -35.15
N SER A 30 1.32 -35.07 -35.40
CA SER A 30 0.53 -35.12 -36.64
C SER A 30 1.27 -34.57 -37.85
N MET A 31 2.13 -33.56 -37.68
CA MET A 31 2.82 -32.89 -38.79
C MET A 31 4.22 -33.40 -39.06
N VAL A 32 4.88 -33.98 -38.05
CA VAL A 32 6.26 -34.45 -38.17
C VAL A 32 6.31 -35.97 -38.02
N VAL A 33 5.82 -36.53 -36.92
CA VAL A 33 6.02 -37.96 -36.63
C VAL A 33 5.21 -38.87 -37.57
N CYS A 34 3.90 -38.66 -37.68
CA CYS A 34 3.01 -39.49 -38.50
C CYS A 34 3.36 -39.43 -40.01
N PRO A 35 3.58 -38.25 -40.63
CA PRO A 35 3.89 -38.17 -42.04
C PRO A 35 5.23 -38.85 -42.39
N PHE A 36 6.23 -38.76 -41.51
CA PHE A 36 7.51 -39.46 -41.72
C PHE A 36 7.37 -40.99 -41.62
N ILE A 37 6.54 -41.49 -40.70
CA ILE A 37 6.32 -42.94 -40.55
C ILE A 37 5.49 -43.49 -41.72
N VAL A 38 4.36 -42.85 -42.05
CA VAL A 38 3.45 -43.29 -43.13
C VAL A 38 4.10 -43.12 -44.50
N GLY A 39 4.81 -42.02 -44.71
CA GLY A 39 5.58 -41.77 -45.92
C GLY A 39 6.89 -42.56 -46.03
N LYS A 40 7.19 -43.47 -45.08
CA LYS A 40 8.44 -44.26 -45.05
C LYS A 40 9.72 -43.42 -45.18
N GLY A 41 9.70 -42.19 -44.67
CA GLY A 41 10.80 -41.22 -44.78
C GLY A 41 10.88 -40.46 -46.10
N GLU A 42 9.93 -40.64 -47.03
CA GLU A 42 9.88 -39.87 -48.28
C GLU A 42 9.48 -38.41 -48.02
N LEU A 43 10.41 -37.50 -48.30
CA LEU A 43 10.22 -36.06 -48.08
C LEU A 43 9.07 -35.47 -48.92
N ILE A 44 8.81 -36.04 -50.10
CA ILE A 44 7.74 -35.60 -51.01
C ILE A 44 6.37 -35.79 -50.34
N TYR A 45 6.15 -36.92 -49.66
CA TYR A 45 4.91 -37.17 -48.95
C TYR A 45 4.73 -36.21 -47.78
N VAL A 46 5.79 -36.00 -46.97
CA VAL A 46 5.77 -35.04 -45.85
C VAL A 46 5.42 -33.64 -46.32
N GLN A 47 6.06 -33.18 -47.39
CA GLN A 47 5.80 -31.85 -47.97
C GLN A 47 4.37 -31.73 -48.49
N SER A 48 3.80 -32.79 -49.07
CA SER A 48 2.40 -32.79 -49.52
C SER A 48 1.41 -32.59 -48.36
N VAL A 49 1.65 -33.25 -47.21
CA VAL A 49 0.85 -33.07 -46.00
C VAL A 49 0.95 -31.64 -45.49
N TRP A 50 2.16 -31.07 -45.45
CA TRP A 50 2.34 -29.67 -45.03
C TRP A 50 1.65 -28.67 -45.95
N HIS A 51 1.65 -28.92 -47.27
CA HIS A 51 0.91 -28.10 -48.22
C HIS A 51 -0.61 -28.22 -48.02
N SER A 52 -1.14 -29.43 -47.84
CA SER A 52 -2.58 -29.63 -47.60
C SER A 52 -3.06 -28.98 -46.31
N TRP A 53 -2.21 -28.91 -45.29
CA TRP A 53 -2.52 -28.30 -44.00
C TRP A 53 -1.84 -26.94 -43.79
N GLN A 54 -1.47 -26.25 -44.87
CA GLN A 54 -0.73 -24.98 -44.81
C GLN A 54 -1.42 -23.93 -43.92
N SER A 55 -2.74 -23.78 -44.03
CA SER A 55 -3.49 -22.83 -43.20
C SER A 55 -3.40 -23.15 -41.70
N LEU A 56 -3.39 -24.44 -41.33
CA LEU A 56 -3.22 -24.87 -39.94
C LEU A 56 -1.80 -24.56 -39.43
N ASN A 57 -0.79 -24.86 -40.24
CA ASN A 57 0.62 -24.56 -39.92
C ASN A 57 0.84 -23.06 -39.71
N VAL A 58 0.32 -22.23 -40.63
CA VAL A 58 0.38 -20.77 -40.52
C VAL A 58 -0.35 -20.30 -39.26
N GLY A 59 -1.53 -20.86 -38.97
CA GLY A 59 -2.30 -20.54 -37.76
C GLY A 59 -1.55 -20.86 -36.46
N ILE A 60 -0.90 -22.02 -36.38
CA ILE A 60 -0.13 -22.42 -35.19
C ILE A 60 1.12 -21.58 -34.99
N LEU A 61 1.82 -21.23 -36.07
CA LEU A 61 2.95 -20.29 -36.01
C LEU A 61 2.51 -18.91 -35.55
N ALA A 62 1.41 -18.39 -36.10
CA ALA A 62 0.85 -17.09 -35.70
C ALA A 62 0.43 -17.09 -34.21
N PHE A 63 -0.27 -18.14 -33.77
CA PHE A 63 -0.69 -18.29 -32.38
C PHE A 63 0.51 -18.39 -31.43
N THR A 64 1.51 -19.21 -31.77
CA THR A 64 2.74 -19.35 -30.96
C THR A 64 3.50 -18.03 -30.86
N SER A 65 3.62 -17.30 -31.98
CA SER A 65 4.23 -15.97 -32.01
C SER A 65 3.48 -14.98 -31.10
N SER A 66 2.15 -14.98 -31.14
CA SER A 66 1.31 -14.14 -30.27
C SER A 66 1.50 -14.46 -28.79
N LEU A 67 1.55 -15.75 -28.42
CA LEU A 67 1.84 -16.17 -27.04
C LEU A 67 3.21 -15.70 -26.56
N ILE A 68 4.24 -15.86 -27.39
CA ILE A 68 5.60 -15.40 -27.08
C ILE A 68 5.61 -13.87 -26.89
N ALA A 69 5.05 -13.13 -27.84
CA ALA A 69 4.99 -11.67 -27.79
C ALA A 69 4.24 -11.17 -26.54
N PHE A 70 3.11 -11.80 -26.21
CA PHE A 70 2.35 -11.50 -25.00
C PHE A 70 3.17 -11.77 -23.73
N ASN A 71 3.83 -12.93 -23.64
CA ASN A 71 4.66 -13.27 -22.49
C ASN A 71 5.85 -12.31 -22.32
N ILE A 72 6.50 -11.91 -23.41
CA ILE A 72 7.56 -10.89 -23.41
C ILE A 72 7.00 -9.54 -22.91
N SER A 73 5.85 -9.12 -23.44
CA SER A 73 5.19 -7.87 -23.02
C SER A 73 4.88 -7.87 -21.52
N ARG A 74 4.30 -8.96 -21.01
CA ARG A 74 3.99 -9.12 -19.58
C ARG A 74 5.25 -9.13 -18.71
N TYR A 75 6.29 -9.86 -19.11
CA TYR A 75 7.57 -9.88 -18.40
C TYR A 75 8.18 -8.48 -18.34
N ASN A 76 8.19 -7.76 -19.46
CA ASN A 76 8.70 -6.40 -19.54
C ASN A 76 7.89 -5.43 -18.67
N ALA A 77 6.55 -5.53 -18.68
CA ALA A 77 5.68 -4.70 -17.84
C ALA A 77 5.93 -4.94 -16.35
N LYS A 78 6.04 -6.20 -15.92
CA LYS A 78 6.39 -6.56 -14.53
C LYS A 78 7.77 -6.02 -14.17
N LYS A 79 8.75 -6.19 -15.05
CA LYS A 79 10.12 -5.71 -14.79
C LYS A 79 10.20 -4.20 -14.73
N GLN A 80 9.43 -3.51 -15.55
CA GLN A 80 9.31 -2.05 -15.50
C GLN A 80 8.69 -1.59 -14.19
N SER A 81 7.59 -2.21 -13.76
CA SER A 81 6.95 -1.91 -12.47
C SER A 81 7.93 -2.12 -11.30
N GLU A 82 8.70 -3.21 -11.28
CA GLU A 82 9.73 -3.46 -10.27
C GLU A 82 10.79 -2.34 -10.23
N ARG A 83 11.27 -1.89 -11.40
CA ARG A 83 12.26 -0.81 -11.50
C ARG A 83 11.69 0.52 -11.00
N GLU A 84 10.48 0.86 -11.41
CA GLU A 84 9.80 2.08 -10.96
C GLU A 84 9.53 2.04 -9.46
N PHE A 85 9.16 0.88 -8.90
CA PHE A 85 8.98 0.72 -7.47
C PHE A 85 10.29 0.92 -6.71
N VAL A 86 11.40 0.32 -7.16
CA VAL A 86 12.71 0.49 -6.53
C VAL A 86 13.13 1.97 -6.56
N ALA A 87 12.93 2.65 -7.70
CA ALA A 87 13.22 4.07 -7.83
C ALA A 87 12.35 4.93 -6.89
N ALA A 88 11.05 4.66 -6.80
CA ALA A 88 10.15 5.39 -5.91
C ALA A 88 10.47 5.12 -4.43
N ARG A 89 10.77 3.86 -4.07
CA ARG A 89 11.12 3.44 -2.72
C ARG A 89 12.38 4.15 -2.19
N ALA A 90 13.35 4.46 -3.06
CA ALA A 90 14.57 5.17 -2.68
C ALA A 90 14.30 6.57 -2.06
N PHE A 91 13.17 7.20 -2.39
CA PHE A 91 12.76 8.50 -1.85
C PHE A 91 11.87 8.40 -0.60
N LEU A 92 11.46 7.19 -0.21
CA LEU A 92 10.62 7.01 0.98
C LEU A 92 11.31 7.46 2.27
N PRO A 93 12.59 7.15 2.57
CA PRO A 93 13.19 7.53 3.85
C PRO A 93 13.13 9.03 4.14
N GLU A 94 13.39 9.86 3.12
CA GLU A 94 13.26 11.32 3.21
C GLU A 94 11.81 11.73 3.46
N THR A 95 10.88 11.20 2.66
CA THR A 95 9.43 11.47 2.82
C THR A 95 8.91 11.09 4.21
N LEU A 96 9.31 9.93 4.73
CA LEU A 96 8.91 9.44 6.06
C LEU A 96 9.50 10.32 7.16
N SER A 97 10.69 10.87 6.96
CA SER A 97 11.34 11.80 7.90
C SER A 97 10.62 13.15 7.93
N GLU A 98 10.18 13.66 6.78
CA GLU A 98 9.33 14.86 6.71
C GLU A 98 7.99 14.66 7.43
N LEU A 99 7.33 13.51 7.23
CA LEU A 99 6.09 13.19 7.92
C LEU A 99 6.29 13.06 9.43
N THR A 100 7.36 12.38 9.86
CA THR A 100 7.73 12.27 11.28
C THR A 100 7.97 13.66 11.87
N SER A 101 8.66 14.54 11.16
CA SER A 101 8.90 15.92 11.59
C SER A 101 7.58 16.70 11.73
N TYR A 102 6.64 16.54 10.78
CA TYR A 102 5.30 17.09 10.90
C TYR A 102 4.57 16.55 12.14
N PHE A 103 4.62 15.24 12.40
CA PHE A 103 3.98 14.63 13.57
C PHE A 103 4.55 15.16 14.89
N GLN A 104 5.88 15.32 14.97
CA GLN A 104 6.55 15.93 16.11
C GLN A 104 6.12 17.38 16.34
N GLN A 105 5.83 18.13 15.28
CA GLN A 105 5.29 19.50 15.39
C GLN A 105 3.81 19.51 15.82
N CYS A 106 3.03 18.48 15.48
CA CYS A 106 1.63 18.35 15.92
C CYS A 106 1.49 18.02 17.41
N SER A 107 2.46 17.30 17.98
CA SER A 107 2.41 16.86 19.38
C SER A 107 2.28 18.02 20.39
N PRO A 108 3.12 19.08 20.35
CA PRO A 108 2.98 20.24 21.22
C PRO A 108 1.62 20.96 21.13
N LEU A 109 1.04 21.05 19.93
CA LEU A 109 -0.30 21.62 19.71
C LEU A 109 -1.38 20.82 20.44
N LEU A 110 -1.35 19.49 20.29
CA LEU A 110 -2.30 18.61 20.96
C LEU A 110 -2.14 18.62 22.48
N LYS A 111 -0.90 18.68 22.99
CA LYS A 111 -0.64 18.81 24.42
C LYS A 111 -1.23 20.10 24.99
N GLU A 112 -0.99 21.23 24.33
CA GLU A 112 -1.58 22.51 24.74
C GLU A 112 -3.11 22.43 24.75
N ALA A 113 -3.70 21.89 23.69
CA ALA A 113 -5.15 21.70 23.63
C ALA A 113 -5.66 20.84 24.79
N TRP A 114 -4.97 19.75 25.13
CA TRP A 114 -5.35 18.85 26.22
C TRP A 114 -5.27 19.54 27.59
N ASP A 115 -4.16 20.25 27.86
CA ASP A 115 -3.97 21.01 29.11
C ASP A 115 -5.09 22.05 29.29
N ARG A 116 -5.45 22.73 28.21
CA ARG A 116 -6.50 23.76 28.22
C ARG A 116 -7.91 23.19 28.33
N ALA A 117 -8.17 22.04 27.69
CA ALA A 117 -9.45 21.35 27.83
C ALA A 117 -9.66 20.77 29.24
N ASN A 118 -8.59 20.38 29.93
CA ASN A 118 -8.65 19.96 31.33
C ASN A 118 -8.79 21.15 32.30
N ASN A 119 -8.39 22.35 31.89
CA ASN A 119 -8.56 23.54 32.70
C ASN A 119 -10.00 24.08 32.59
N ALA A 120 -10.84 23.70 33.55
CA ALA A 120 -12.24 24.14 33.64
C ALA A 120 -12.44 25.67 33.62
N LYS A 121 -11.41 26.46 33.94
CA LYS A 121 -11.47 27.93 33.91
C LYS A 121 -11.22 28.53 32.52
N ASP A 122 -10.49 27.83 31.64
CA ASP A 122 -10.09 28.34 30.31
C ASP A 122 -11.28 28.39 29.34
N LYS A 123 -12.18 27.41 29.42
CA LYS A 123 -13.34 27.23 28.52
C LYS A 123 -12.96 27.13 27.03
N CYS A 124 -11.67 27.00 26.69
CA CYS A 124 -11.15 26.89 25.34
C CYS A 124 -11.51 28.08 24.43
N LYS A 125 -11.72 29.28 24.99
CA LYS A 125 -12.18 30.47 24.24
C LYS A 125 -11.07 31.36 23.71
N THR A 126 -9.81 31.00 23.90
CA THR A 126 -8.69 31.77 23.34
C THR A 126 -7.91 30.93 22.31
N PRO A 127 -7.27 31.57 21.31
CA PRO A 127 -6.40 30.89 20.34
C PRO A 127 -5.32 30.03 20.99
N LEU A 128 -5.01 28.89 20.38
CA LEU A 128 -3.83 28.10 20.76
C LEU A 128 -2.56 28.91 20.47
N LYS A 129 -1.57 28.80 21.37
CA LYS A 129 -0.27 29.48 21.25
C LYS A 129 0.65 28.74 20.28
N LYS A 130 0.56 27.41 20.26
CA LYS A 130 1.25 26.58 19.28
C LYS A 130 0.53 26.70 17.94
N PRO A 131 1.22 27.05 16.84
CA PRO A 131 0.59 27.15 15.54
C PRO A 131 0.28 25.76 14.98
N LEU A 132 -0.76 25.65 14.16
CA LEU A 132 -0.99 24.47 13.35
C LEU A 132 0.21 24.25 12.40
N PRO A 133 0.86 23.07 12.44
CA PRO A 133 1.95 22.76 11.52
C PRO A 133 1.46 22.68 10.07
N LYS A 134 2.28 23.15 9.13
CA LYS A 134 1.99 23.04 7.70
C LYS A 134 2.24 21.60 7.25
N LEU A 135 1.22 20.98 6.67
CA LEU A 135 1.32 19.64 6.11
C LEU A 135 2.28 19.65 4.90
N PRO A 136 3.31 18.77 4.84
CA PRO A 136 4.21 18.70 3.69
C PRO A 136 3.46 18.34 2.40
N CYS A 137 3.96 18.74 1.23
CA CYS A 137 3.31 18.43 -0.06
C CYS A 137 3.99 17.29 -0.84
N SER A 138 5.28 17.06 -0.58
CA SER A 138 6.17 16.08 -1.22
C SER A 138 5.65 14.63 -1.12
N TYR A 139 5.12 14.24 0.05
CA TYR A 139 4.75 12.85 0.32
C TYR A 139 3.72 12.29 -0.66
N LYS A 140 2.78 13.11 -1.14
CA LYS A 140 1.69 12.67 -2.03
C LYS A 140 2.24 12.05 -3.31
N LYS A 141 3.27 12.67 -3.88
CA LYS A 141 3.88 12.20 -5.14
C LYS A 141 4.61 10.88 -4.93
N ILE A 142 5.41 10.77 -3.85
CA ILE A 142 6.19 9.55 -3.59
C ILE A 142 5.28 8.38 -3.19
N PHE A 143 4.29 8.62 -2.32
CA PHE A 143 3.34 7.59 -1.91
C PHE A 143 2.50 7.13 -3.10
N SER A 144 1.99 8.04 -3.94
CA SER A 144 1.24 7.68 -5.14
C SER A 144 2.05 6.79 -6.09
N ARG A 145 3.32 7.15 -6.37
CA ARG A 145 4.22 6.29 -7.18
C ARG A 145 4.42 4.92 -6.54
N CYS A 146 4.66 4.86 -5.22
CA CYS A 146 4.84 3.60 -4.53
C CYS A 146 3.57 2.73 -4.61
N ILE A 147 2.38 3.32 -4.40
CA ILE A 147 1.09 2.62 -4.47
C ILE A 147 0.90 1.99 -5.85
N VAL A 148 1.18 2.72 -6.93
CA VAL A 148 0.99 2.24 -8.31
C VAL A 148 1.89 1.04 -8.65
N PHE A 149 3.14 1.05 -8.18
CA PHE A 149 4.14 0.04 -8.61
C PHE A 149 4.42 -1.06 -7.57
N SER A 150 3.91 -0.92 -6.35
CA SER A 150 4.15 -1.88 -5.27
C SER A 150 3.25 -3.12 -5.33
N LYS A 151 3.55 -4.09 -4.46
CA LYS A 151 2.63 -5.19 -4.17
C LYS A 151 1.37 -4.64 -3.49
N PRO A 152 0.18 -5.26 -3.70
CA PRO A 152 -1.08 -4.78 -3.15
C PRO A 152 -1.03 -4.46 -1.65
N ASP A 153 -0.48 -5.36 -0.84
CA ASP A 153 -0.42 -5.21 0.62
C ASP A 153 0.30 -3.92 1.06
N PHE A 154 1.41 -3.57 0.40
CA PHE A 154 2.15 -2.34 0.70
C PHE A 154 1.43 -1.09 0.16
N GLY A 155 0.82 -1.20 -1.02
CA GLY A 155 0.02 -0.12 -1.60
C GLY A 155 -1.18 0.24 -0.73
N GLU A 156 -1.89 -0.76 -0.20
CA GLU A 156 -3.01 -0.59 0.73
C GLU A 156 -2.56 0.07 2.04
N HIS A 157 -1.40 -0.32 2.58
CA HIS A 157 -0.83 0.32 3.78
C HIS A 157 -0.54 1.80 3.57
N LEU A 158 0.11 2.16 2.45
CA LEU A 158 0.37 3.56 2.11
C LEU A 158 -0.91 4.36 1.90
N ALA A 159 -1.91 3.78 1.22
CA ALA A 159 -3.21 4.41 1.04
C ALA A 159 -3.91 4.67 2.38
N CYS A 160 -3.85 3.69 3.30
CA CYS A 160 -4.38 3.83 4.66
C CYS A 160 -3.71 4.99 5.41
N ILE A 161 -2.38 5.14 5.31
CA ILE A 161 -1.66 6.28 5.90
C ILE A 161 -2.15 7.60 5.31
N LEU A 162 -2.28 7.70 3.97
CA LEU A 162 -2.75 8.93 3.32
C LEU A 162 -4.14 9.34 3.82
N THR A 163 -5.08 8.40 3.89
CA THR A 163 -6.44 8.65 4.38
C THR A 163 -6.42 9.11 5.83
N ARG A 164 -5.70 8.40 6.71
CA ARG A 164 -5.60 8.76 8.13
C ARG A 164 -4.93 10.11 8.34
N LEU A 165 -3.90 10.43 7.55
CA LEU A 165 -3.17 11.70 7.60
C LEU A 165 -4.09 12.87 7.24
N GLN A 166 -4.87 12.73 6.17
CA GLN A 166 -5.83 13.77 5.74
C GLN A 166 -6.91 14.00 6.79
N ILE A 167 -7.48 12.93 7.36
CA ILE A 167 -8.46 13.02 8.44
C ILE A 167 -7.84 13.70 9.66
N HIS A 168 -6.63 13.30 10.05
CA HIS A 168 -5.93 13.88 11.19
C HIS A 168 -5.65 15.38 10.99
N HIS A 169 -5.12 15.77 9.83
CA HIS A 169 -4.86 17.19 9.53
C HIS A 169 -6.14 18.03 9.52
N SER A 170 -7.23 17.52 8.91
CA SER A 170 -8.53 18.19 8.93
C SER A 170 -9.06 18.37 10.36
N ARG A 171 -8.89 17.36 11.23
CA ARG A 171 -9.27 17.46 12.65
C ARG A 171 -8.44 18.50 13.40
N LEU A 172 -7.14 18.62 13.11
CA LEU A 172 -6.31 19.66 13.72
C LEU A 172 -6.71 21.07 13.25
N GLN A 173 -7.08 21.23 11.97
CA GLN A 173 -7.63 22.49 11.45
C GLN A 173 -8.94 22.86 12.16
N SER A 174 -9.84 21.88 12.33
CA SER A 174 -11.08 22.09 13.10
C SER A 174 -10.76 22.46 14.55
N LEU A 175 -9.84 21.75 15.19
CA LEU A 175 -9.43 22.02 16.57
C LEU A 175 -8.89 23.45 16.74
N GLU A 176 -8.00 23.90 15.85
CA GLU A 176 -7.47 25.27 15.88
C GLU A 176 -8.58 26.32 15.78
N ASN A 177 -9.55 26.12 14.88
CA ASN A 177 -10.70 27.02 14.74
C ASN A 177 -11.64 26.99 15.97
N GLU A 178 -11.77 25.83 16.61
CA GLU A 178 -12.62 25.63 17.79
C GLU A 178 -12.03 26.27 19.05
N PHE A 179 -10.71 26.44 19.12
CA PHE A 179 -10.03 27.24 20.13
C PHE A 179 -10.03 28.72 19.72
N SER A 180 -11.21 29.35 19.74
CA SER A 180 -11.36 30.76 19.41
C SER A 180 -12.49 31.41 20.22
N GLU A 181 -12.45 32.74 20.33
CA GLU A 181 -13.46 33.50 21.10
C GLU A 181 -14.87 33.34 20.50
N SER A 182 -14.94 33.21 19.17
CA SER A 182 -16.17 33.08 18.39
C SER A 182 -16.69 31.64 18.26
N SER A 183 -15.92 30.64 18.68
CA SER A 183 -16.36 29.25 18.65
C SER A 183 -17.53 29.04 19.60
N ASN A 184 -18.55 28.28 19.19
CA ASN A 184 -19.65 27.84 20.08
C ASN A 184 -19.40 26.47 20.71
N ILE A 185 -18.29 25.82 20.35
CA ILE A 185 -17.95 24.46 20.78
C ILE A 185 -16.92 24.55 21.91
N VAL A 186 -17.12 23.77 22.98
CA VAL A 186 -16.12 23.59 24.04
C VAL A 186 -15.45 22.24 23.82
N GLN A 187 -14.12 22.23 23.77
CA GLN A 187 -13.36 20.99 23.61
C GLN A 187 -13.35 20.19 24.91
N ILE A 188 -13.61 18.90 24.79
CA ILE A 188 -13.49 17.95 25.90
C ILE A 188 -12.17 17.16 25.78
N PRO A 189 -11.50 16.84 26.91
CA PRO A 189 -10.22 16.13 26.90
C PRO A 189 -10.24 14.82 26.11
N GLN A 190 -11.35 14.09 26.13
CA GLN A 190 -11.49 12.80 25.45
C GLN A 190 -11.36 12.92 23.92
N ASN A 191 -11.84 14.01 23.32
CA ASN A 191 -11.70 14.24 21.88
C ASN A 191 -10.22 14.44 21.51
N ILE A 192 -9.49 15.16 22.36
CA ILE A 192 -8.07 15.45 22.14
C ILE A 192 -7.23 14.18 22.32
N VAL A 193 -7.57 13.32 23.29
CA VAL A 193 -6.96 11.99 23.45
C VAL A 193 -7.15 11.14 22.18
N SER A 194 -8.34 11.17 21.56
CA SER A 194 -8.58 10.50 20.27
C SER A 194 -7.70 11.04 19.13
N TYR A 195 -7.41 12.35 19.13
CA TYR A 195 -6.50 12.95 18.15
C TYR A 195 -5.04 12.58 18.42
N MET A 196 -4.62 12.50 19.67
CA MET A 196 -3.30 11.99 20.08
C MET A 196 -3.12 10.51 19.74
N TYR A 197 -4.16 9.68 19.96
CA TYR A 197 -4.17 8.29 19.51
C TYR A 197 -3.96 8.21 17.99
N SER A 198 -4.69 9.02 17.23
CA SER A 198 -4.59 9.06 15.77
C SER A 198 -3.18 9.48 15.30
N LEU A 199 -2.56 10.45 16.01
CA LEU A 199 -1.19 10.89 15.73
C LEU A 199 -0.17 9.78 16.00
N GLY A 200 -0.29 9.08 17.14
CA GLY A 200 0.58 7.95 17.46
C GLY A 200 0.39 6.76 16.52
N GLU A 201 -0.84 6.48 16.10
CA GLU A 201 -1.13 5.47 15.08
C GLU A 201 -0.42 5.81 13.77
N LEU A 202 -0.51 7.07 13.30
CA LEU A 202 0.19 7.52 12.11
C LEU A 202 1.71 7.38 12.23
N GLN A 203 2.29 7.79 13.36
CA GLN A 203 3.72 7.64 13.62
C GLN A 203 4.13 6.17 13.65
N ALA A 204 3.35 5.28 14.26
CA ALA A 204 3.63 3.85 14.28
C ALA A 204 3.57 3.22 12.87
N LEU A 205 2.55 3.57 12.08
CA LEU A 205 2.42 3.12 10.69
C LEU A 205 3.60 3.58 9.81
N VAL A 206 4.07 4.82 10.02
CA VAL A 206 5.24 5.38 9.33
C VAL A 206 6.54 4.72 9.79
N ASN A 207 6.70 4.50 11.10
CA ASN A 207 7.89 3.88 11.68
C ASN A 207 8.18 2.52 11.06
N ARG A 208 7.14 1.72 10.83
CA ARG A 208 7.28 0.39 10.24
C ARG A 208 7.81 0.38 8.81
N ILE A 209 7.66 1.48 8.07
CA ILE A 209 8.12 1.56 6.68
C ILE A 209 9.63 1.82 6.60
N PHE A 210 10.28 2.36 7.64
CA PHE A 210 11.67 2.78 7.55
C PHE A 210 12.62 1.63 7.17
N GLU A 211 12.59 0.49 7.87
CA GLU A 211 13.50 -0.62 7.55
C GLU A 211 13.20 -1.25 6.18
N PHE A 212 11.92 -1.32 5.79
CA PHE A 212 11.52 -1.76 4.46
C PHE A 212 12.01 -0.82 3.35
N SER A 213 11.90 0.49 3.56
CA SER A 213 12.33 1.50 2.58
C SER A 213 13.84 1.49 2.37
N ARG A 214 14.61 1.15 3.42
CA ARG A 214 16.07 0.98 3.39
C ARG A 214 16.51 -0.36 2.79
N GLY A 215 15.57 -1.24 2.45
CA GLY A 215 15.86 -2.56 1.88
C GLY A 215 16.45 -3.56 2.88
N ARG A 216 16.26 -3.35 4.18
CA ARG A 216 16.80 -4.21 5.24
C ARG A 216 15.85 -5.35 5.61
N GLU A 217 14.55 -5.07 5.58
CA GLU A 217 13.50 -6.01 5.96
C GLU A 217 12.41 -6.09 4.88
N GLN A 218 11.62 -7.17 4.90
CA GLN A 218 10.39 -7.24 4.14
C GLN A 218 9.30 -6.42 4.83
N PHE A 219 8.33 -5.93 4.06
CA PHE A 219 7.23 -5.18 4.62
C PHE A 219 6.32 -6.08 5.47
N ASP A 220 6.09 -5.70 6.73
CA ASP A 220 5.16 -6.35 7.63
C ASP A 220 3.80 -5.62 7.65
N GLY A 221 2.81 -6.22 6.98
CA GLY A 221 1.42 -5.75 6.94
C GLY A 221 0.55 -6.20 8.11
N SER A 222 1.12 -6.80 9.17
CA SER A 222 0.36 -7.27 10.33
C SER A 222 -0.31 -6.11 11.10
N PRO A 223 -1.33 -6.35 11.94
CA PRO A 223 -1.88 -5.30 12.80
C PRO A 223 -0.82 -4.67 13.72
N LEU A 224 -0.96 -3.38 14.05
CA LEU A 224 -0.07 -2.69 14.99
C LEU A 224 -0.19 -3.29 16.40
N LYS A 225 0.94 -3.47 17.06
CA LYS A 225 1.03 -3.92 18.45
C LYS A 225 1.13 -2.73 19.39
N LEU A 226 0.72 -2.93 20.65
CA LEU A 226 0.74 -1.89 21.68
C LEU A 226 2.14 -1.29 21.91
N GLU A 227 3.20 -2.08 21.80
CA GLU A 227 4.58 -1.60 21.94
C GLU A 227 5.01 -0.64 20.81
N GLU A 228 4.44 -0.77 19.61
CA GLU A 228 4.70 0.15 18.50
C GLU A 228 4.04 1.51 18.76
N PHE A 229 2.87 1.52 19.41
CA PHE A 229 2.24 2.75 19.89
C PHE A 229 3.06 3.39 21.01
N ARG A 230 3.55 2.61 21.98
CA ARG A 230 4.44 3.11 23.04
C ARG A 230 5.66 3.82 22.45
N THR A 231 6.33 3.17 21.50
CA THR A 231 7.48 3.74 20.80
C THR A 231 7.11 5.02 20.05
N ALA A 232 5.96 5.03 19.37
CA ALA A 232 5.46 6.21 18.68
C ALA A 232 5.18 7.37 19.63
N TYR A 233 4.52 7.14 20.76
CA TYR A 233 4.23 8.18 21.75
C TYR A 233 5.50 8.77 22.35
N PHE A 234 6.48 7.93 22.68
CA PHE A 234 7.78 8.38 23.16
C PHE A 234 8.50 9.24 22.12
N GLY A 235 8.54 8.82 20.85
CA GLY A 235 9.13 9.59 19.75
C GLY A 235 8.44 10.93 19.47
N LEU A 236 7.17 11.06 19.85
CA LEU A 236 6.39 12.30 19.80
C LEU A 236 6.47 13.11 21.11
N GLY A 237 7.10 12.57 22.15
CA GLY A 237 7.17 13.13 23.49
C GLY A 237 5.83 13.20 24.21
N LEU A 238 4.82 12.39 23.86
CA LEU A 238 3.47 12.42 24.47
C LEU A 238 3.40 11.80 25.89
N ASP A 239 4.54 11.41 26.45
CA ASP A 239 4.72 10.64 27.69
C ASP A 239 4.94 11.49 28.96
N ILE A 240 4.92 12.82 28.86
CA ILE A 240 5.49 13.68 29.91
C ILE A 240 4.55 13.94 31.12
N PRO A 241 3.21 13.98 31.00
CA PRO A 241 2.33 13.85 32.17
C PRO A 241 1.88 12.39 32.34
N ILE A 242 2.12 11.81 33.52
CA ILE A 242 1.71 10.42 33.88
C ILE A 242 0.22 10.19 33.57
N ASP A 243 -0.64 11.12 33.99
CA ASP A 243 -2.09 11.02 33.76
C ASP A 243 -2.47 11.05 32.28
N LEU A 244 -1.76 11.82 31.45
CA LEU A 244 -2.01 11.88 30.01
C LEU A 244 -1.57 10.58 29.34
N PHE A 245 -0.39 10.08 29.70
CA PHE A 245 0.18 8.88 29.13
C PHE A 245 -0.65 7.64 29.49
N ASP A 246 -1.08 7.50 30.74
CA ASP A 246 -1.91 6.39 31.19
C ASP A 246 -3.29 6.40 30.52
N ASN A 247 -3.93 7.57 30.43
CA ASN A 247 -5.20 7.73 29.72
C ASN A 247 -5.08 7.37 28.23
N LEU A 248 -4.02 7.85 27.57
CA LEU A 248 -3.76 7.57 26.16
C LEU A 248 -3.47 6.08 25.95
N PHE A 249 -2.65 5.47 26.80
CA PHE A 249 -2.29 4.05 26.70
C PHE A 249 -3.49 3.14 26.93
N TYR A 250 -4.32 3.44 27.94
CA TYR A 250 -5.57 2.73 28.19
C TYR A 250 -6.55 2.84 27.01
N PHE A 251 -6.74 4.05 26.47
CA PHE A 251 -7.55 4.28 25.28
C PHE A 251 -7.05 3.45 24.10
N THR A 252 -5.73 3.41 23.87
CA THR A 252 -5.11 2.60 22.81
C THR A 252 -5.35 1.11 22.99
N GLN A 253 -5.22 0.60 24.21
CA GLN A 253 -5.46 -0.81 24.51
C GLN A 253 -6.89 -1.22 24.18
N GLN A 254 -7.89 -0.42 24.57
CA GLN A 254 -9.29 -0.66 24.24
C GLN A 254 -9.52 -0.71 22.73
N ARG A 255 -8.97 0.26 21.98
CA ARG A 255 -9.12 0.34 20.52
C ARG A 255 -8.47 -0.83 19.77
N LEU A 256 -7.42 -1.42 20.31
CA LEU A 256 -6.80 -2.60 19.71
C LEU A 256 -7.68 -3.85 19.89
N VAL A 257 -8.32 -4.01 21.06
CA VAL A 257 -9.25 -5.12 21.32
C VAL A 257 -10.50 -5.02 20.43
N GLU A 258 -11.00 -3.81 20.14
CA GLU A 258 -12.13 -3.61 19.23
C GLU A 258 -11.84 -3.99 17.77
N LYS A 259 -10.55 -3.99 17.37
CA LYS A 259 -10.12 -4.24 15.99
C LYS A 259 -9.69 -5.69 15.73
N SER A 260 -9.39 -6.46 16.78
CA SER A 260 -9.01 -7.88 16.72
C SER A 260 -10.23 -8.79 16.61
#